data_AF-A0A137P194-F1
#
_entry.id   AF-A0A137P194-F1
#
_cell.length_a   1.000
_cell.length_b   1.000
_cell.length_c   1.000
_cell.angle_alpha   90.00
_cell.angle_beta   90.00
_cell.angle_gamma   90.00
#
_symmetry.space_group_name_H-M   'P 1'
#
loop_
_entity.id
_entity.type
_entity.pdbx_description
1 polymer ?
#
loop_
_entity_poly.entity_id
_entity_poly.type
_entity_poly.pdbx_seq_one_letter_code
_entity_poly.pdbx_strand_id
1 'polypeptide(L)'
;MLQQDMVGYKAPGVDTMRVMNDFSDPQLTQFIRTLITTYTPFPVKNDVCVYACSDHAAFFEVGYKSAIQSETVLARGYHTENDVIEDIDFEYFNEFCKVAVAYAIEISEPSKY
;
A
#
# COMPACT_ATOMS: atom_id res chain seq x y z
N MET A 1 -1.84 10.27 5.84
CA MET A 1 -1.86 10.20 4.36
C MET A 1 -1.47 8.79 3.97
N LEU A 2 -2.31 8.11 3.18
CA LEU A 2 -2.00 6.79 2.63
C LEU A 2 -1.68 6.93 1.15
N GLN A 3 -0.52 6.46 0.73
CA GLN A 3 -0.14 6.31 -0.68
C GLN A 3 -0.36 4.86 -1.14
N GLN A 4 -0.83 4.71 -2.37
CA GLN A 4 -0.91 3.45 -3.09
C GLN A 4 -0.19 3.64 -4.42
N ASP A 5 0.92 2.94 -4.59
CA ASP A 5 1.73 3.00 -5.80
C ASP A 5 2.06 1.57 -6.22
N MET A 6 1.69 1.20 -7.44
CA MET A 6 1.70 -0.17 -7.95
C MET A 6 0.82 -1.10 -7.09
N VAL A 7 -0.45 -1.28 -7.47
CA VAL A 7 -1.45 -2.03 -6.67
C VAL A 7 -2.27 -3.04 -7.48
N GLY A 8 -1.75 -3.51 -8.61
CA GLY A 8 -2.55 -4.28 -9.57
C GLY A 8 -1.88 -5.53 -10.11
N TYR A 9 -0.55 -5.58 -10.16
CA TYR A 9 0.16 -6.74 -10.65
C TYR A 9 0.39 -7.75 -9.53
N LYS A 10 -0.02 -8.99 -9.77
CA LYS A 10 0.14 -10.12 -8.86
C LYS A 10 0.92 -11.22 -9.54
N ALA A 11 2.22 -11.27 -9.29
CA ALA A 11 3.06 -12.34 -9.81
C ALA A 11 2.55 -13.73 -9.33
N PRO A 12 2.68 -14.79 -10.15
CA PRO A 12 2.26 -16.14 -9.76
C PRO A 12 2.86 -16.58 -8.41
N GLY A 13 2.01 -17.07 -7.52
CA GLY A 13 2.41 -17.52 -6.18
C GLY A 13 2.60 -16.42 -5.14
N VAL A 14 2.42 -15.14 -5.50
CA VAL A 14 2.39 -14.04 -4.53
C VAL A 14 1.02 -13.98 -3.86
N ASP A 15 1.02 -14.04 -2.53
CA ASP A 15 -0.16 -14.02 -1.67
C ASP A 15 -0.02 -12.97 -0.56
N THR A 16 0.79 -11.93 -0.76
CA THR A 16 1.02 -10.87 0.22
C THR A 16 0.71 -9.49 -0.34
N MET A 17 0.40 -8.54 0.54
CA MET A 17 0.45 -7.10 0.26
C MET A 17 1.65 -6.50 0.97
N ARG A 18 2.32 -5.52 0.36
CA ARG A 18 3.56 -4.95 0.90
C ARG A 18 3.30 -3.59 1.54
N VAL A 19 3.96 -3.36 2.69
CA VAL A 19 3.95 -2.07 3.40
C VAL A 19 5.39 -1.66 3.70
N MET A 20 5.74 -0.40 3.38
CA MET A 20 7.10 0.12 3.58
C MET A 20 7.32 0.66 4.99
N ASN A 21 8.54 0.48 5.51
CA ASN A 21 8.94 0.92 6.85
C ASN A 21 9.71 2.25 6.88
N ASP A 22 10.32 2.63 5.78
CA ASP A 22 11.09 3.86 5.65
C ASP A 22 10.26 4.97 4.99
N PHE A 23 10.68 6.22 5.21
CA PHE A 23 9.99 7.43 4.75
C PHE A 23 8.48 7.45 5.09
N SER A 24 8.10 6.80 6.20
CA SER A 24 6.72 6.60 6.66
C SER A 24 6.63 6.71 8.19
N ASP A 25 5.47 7.10 8.70
CA ASP A 25 5.18 7.16 10.14
C ASP A 25 4.90 5.76 10.72
N PRO A 26 5.65 5.28 11.73
CA PRO A 26 5.51 3.92 12.25
C PRO A 26 4.12 3.57 12.78
N GLN A 27 3.40 4.53 13.36
CA GLN A 27 2.06 4.29 13.90
C GLN A 27 1.05 4.13 12.78
N LEU A 28 1.10 5.01 11.77
CA LEU A 28 0.25 4.92 10.60
C LEU A 28 0.55 3.67 9.80
N THR A 29 1.82 3.32 9.60
CA THR A 29 2.22 2.06 8.94
C THR A 29 1.66 0.84 9.68
N GLN A 30 1.72 0.81 11.01
CA GLN A 30 1.12 -0.27 11.80
C GLN A 30 -0.40 -0.33 11.64
N PHE A 31 -1.07 0.82 11.60
CA PHE A 31 -2.50 0.88 11.34
C PHE A 31 -2.87 0.30 9.97
N ILE A 32 -2.13 0.64 8.91
CA ILE A 32 -2.35 0.07 7.57
C ILE A 32 -2.20 -1.46 7.58
N ARG A 33 -1.19 -2.01 8.29
CA ARG A 33 -1.06 -3.47 8.45
C ARG A 33 -2.29 -4.09 9.09
N THR A 34 -2.81 -3.47 10.14
CA THR A 34 -4.02 -3.93 10.81
C THR A 34 -5.20 -3.93 9.85
N LEU A 35 -5.37 -2.87 9.04
CA LEU A 35 -6.44 -2.80 8.03
C LEU A 35 -6.32 -3.92 6.99
N ILE A 36 -5.11 -4.17 6.47
CA ILE A 36 -4.86 -5.26 5.51
C ILE A 36 -5.30 -6.60 6.11
N THR A 37 -4.82 -6.95 7.30
CA THR A 37 -5.13 -8.24 7.93
C THR A 37 -6.58 -8.37 8.42
N THR A 38 -7.29 -7.25 8.57
CA THR A 38 -8.69 -7.24 9.03
C THR A 38 -9.67 -7.34 7.86
N TYR A 39 -9.39 -6.64 6.75
CA TYR A 39 -10.36 -6.42 5.68
C TYR A 39 -10.01 -7.12 4.36
N THR A 40 -8.89 -7.85 4.30
CA THR A 40 -8.45 -8.60 3.12
C THR A 40 -8.00 -10.01 3.52
N PRO A 41 -7.92 -10.97 2.58
CA PRO A 41 -7.37 -12.29 2.87
C PRO A 41 -5.83 -12.34 2.85
N PHE A 42 -5.14 -11.21 2.64
CA PHE A 42 -3.71 -11.17 2.37
C PHE A 42 -2.88 -10.93 3.66
N PRO A 43 -1.83 -11.73 3.93
CA PRO A 43 -0.79 -11.36 4.87
C PRO A 43 0.01 -10.13 4.42
N VAL A 44 0.64 -9.45 5.39
CA VAL A 44 1.49 -8.28 5.15
C VAL A 44 2.96 -8.70 5.02
N LYS A 45 3.61 -8.25 3.95
CA LYS A 45 5.06 -8.23 3.82
C LYS A 45 5.60 -6.85 4.19
N ASN A 46 6.54 -6.81 5.12
CA ASN A 46 7.28 -5.58 5.43
C ASN A 46 8.48 -5.42 4.50
N ASP A 47 8.74 -4.20 4.05
CA ASP A 47 9.84 -3.90 3.14
C ASP A 47 10.37 -2.47 3.36
N VAL A 48 11.40 -2.09 2.62
CA VAL A 48 11.96 -0.73 2.59
C VAL A 48 12.27 -0.30 1.16
N CYS A 49 12.15 1.00 0.89
CA CYS A 49 12.49 1.59 -0.39
C CYS A 49 13.95 2.00 -0.51
N VAL A 50 14.63 2.30 0.60
CA VAL A 50 15.98 2.87 0.77
C VAL A 50 16.21 4.26 0.16
N TYR A 51 15.18 4.86 -0.45
CA TYR A 51 15.13 6.24 -0.94
C TYR A 51 13.67 6.72 -0.94
N ALA A 52 13.46 8.01 -1.25
CA ALA A 52 12.13 8.60 -1.43
C ALA A 52 11.43 8.02 -2.69
N CYS A 53 10.85 6.83 -2.57
CA CYS A 53 10.40 6.04 -3.72
C CYS A 53 9.06 6.46 -4.35
N SER A 54 8.24 7.22 -3.64
CA SER A 54 6.94 7.71 -4.14
C SER A 54 6.45 8.88 -3.27
N ASP A 55 5.27 9.43 -3.55
CA ASP A 55 4.77 10.69 -2.99
C ASP A 55 4.67 10.71 -1.46
N HIS A 56 4.52 9.55 -0.81
CA HIS A 56 4.53 9.44 0.65
C HIS A 56 5.76 10.03 1.33
N ALA A 57 6.91 9.99 0.66
CA ALA A 57 8.15 10.55 1.18
C ALA A 57 8.07 12.07 1.30
N ALA A 58 7.40 12.75 0.37
CA ALA A 58 7.24 14.21 0.43
C ALA A 58 6.40 14.65 1.64
N PHE A 59 5.33 13.90 1.96
CA PHE A 59 4.53 14.15 3.17
C PHE A 59 5.32 13.87 4.45
N PHE A 60 6.11 12.79 4.45
CA PHE A 60 6.97 12.42 5.57
C PHE A 60 8.02 13.50 5.85
N GLU A 61 8.68 14.01 4.80
CA GLU A 61 9.75 15.00 4.89
C GLU A 61 9.29 16.31 5.55
N VAL A 62 8.05 16.74 5.29
CA VAL A 62 7.47 17.95 5.90
C VAL A 62 6.74 17.67 7.23
N GLY A 63 6.87 16.46 7.78
CA GLY A 63 6.41 16.11 9.13
C GLY A 63 4.96 15.61 9.23
N TYR A 64 4.27 15.34 8.12
CA TYR A 64 2.97 14.67 8.16
C TYR A 64 3.14 13.16 8.33
N LYS A 65 2.20 12.54 9.05
CA LYS A 65 2.11 11.07 9.11
C LYS A 65 1.71 10.53 7.73
N SER A 66 2.63 9.85 7.06
CA SER A 66 2.40 9.17 5.79
C SER A 66 2.71 7.67 5.91
N ALA A 67 2.09 6.86 5.06
CA ALA A 67 2.41 5.46 4.87
C ALA A 67 2.16 5.08 3.42
N ILE A 68 2.79 4.01 2.95
CA ILE A 68 2.60 3.47 1.61
C ILE A 68 2.38 1.96 1.66
N GLN A 69 1.44 1.50 0.85
CA GLN A 69 1.29 0.10 0.50
C GLN A 69 1.43 -0.10 -1.02
N SER A 70 1.88 -1.28 -1.41
CA SER A 70 2.09 -1.66 -2.80
C SER A 70 1.93 -3.17 -2.98
N GLU A 71 1.91 -3.61 -4.23
CA GLU A 71 2.18 -4.99 -4.59
C GLU A 71 3.60 -5.42 -4.20
N THR A 72 3.79 -6.73 -4.04
CA THR A 72 5.02 -7.30 -3.46
C THR A 72 6.17 -7.48 -4.45
N VAL A 73 5.87 -7.69 -5.73
CA VAL A 73 6.85 -7.95 -6.79
C VAL A 73 6.66 -6.90 -7.86
N LEU A 74 7.73 -6.21 -8.25
CA LEU A 74 7.65 -5.24 -9.32
C LEU A 74 7.40 -5.94 -10.67
N ALA A 75 6.37 -5.52 -11.38
CA ALA A 75 6.19 -5.88 -12.79
C ALA A 75 7.43 -5.46 -13.61
N ARG A 76 7.74 -6.24 -14.65
CA ARG A 76 8.86 -5.91 -15.56
C ARG A 76 8.54 -4.74 -16.51
N GLY A 77 7.25 -4.39 -16.65
CA GLY A 77 6.75 -3.43 -17.63
C GLY A 77 6.78 -1.97 -17.20
N TYR A 78 6.98 -1.66 -15.91
CA TYR A 78 6.90 -0.28 -15.41
C TYR A 78 7.78 0.69 -16.18
N HIS A 79 7.20 1.85 -16.50
CA HIS A 79 7.83 2.91 -17.31
C HIS A 79 8.16 2.48 -18.75
N THR A 80 7.46 1.48 -19.28
CA THR A 80 7.54 1.08 -20.69
C THR A 80 6.15 0.94 -21.28
N GLU A 81 6.07 0.71 -22.59
CA GLU A 81 4.82 0.38 -23.29
C GLU A 81 4.20 -0.97 -22.87
N ASN A 82 4.94 -1.79 -22.11
CA ASN A 82 4.45 -3.07 -21.57
C ASN A 82 3.78 -2.92 -20.19
N ASP A 83 3.64 -1.70 -19.66
CA ASP A 83 2.79 -1.45 -18.49
C ASP A 83 1.32 -1.38 -18.94
N VAL A 84 0.67 -2.54 -19.01
CA VAL A 84 -0.62 -2.72 -19.67
C VAL A 84 -1.68 -3.31 -18.73
N ILE A 85 -2.95 -3.07 -19.04
CA ILE A 85 -4.08 -3.48 -18.19
C ILE A 85 -4.24 -5.01 -18.12
N GLU A 86 -3.75 -5.73 -19.12
CA GLU A 86 -3.76 -7.19 -19.18
C GLU A 86 -2.92 -7.85 -18.06
N ASP A 87 -1.96 -7.13 -17.50
CA ASP A 87 -1.13 -7.59 -16.39
C ASP A 87 -1.78 -7.34 -15.00
N ILE A 88 -2.95 -6.69 -14.97
CA ILE A 88 -3.65 -6.35 -13.73
C ILE A 88 -4.58 -7.50 -13.30
N ASP A 89 -4.35 -8.00 -12.09
CA ASP A 89 -5.29 -8.87 -11.38
C ASP A 89 -6.31 -7.99 -10.64
N PHE A 90 -7.52 -7.86 -11.21
CA PHE A 90 -8.56 -7.02 -10.64
C PHE A 90 -9.09 -7.48 -9.28
N GLU A 91 -8.98 -8.77 -8.96
CA GLU A 91 -9.36 -9.27 -7.62
C GLU A 91 -8.32 -8.85 -6.58
N TYR A 92 -7.03 -8.92 -6.94
CA TYR A 92 -5.95 -8.40 -6.09
C TYR A 92 -6.04 -6.88 -5.92
N PHE A 93 -6.26 -6.14 -7.01
CA PHE A 93 -6.46 -4.69 -6.99
C PHE A 93 -7.64 -4.30 -6.08
N ASN A 94 -8.74 -5.06 -6.12
CA ASN A 94 -9.91 -4.79 -5.29
C ASN A 94 -9.59 -4.86 -3.79
N GLU A 95 -8.64 -5.71 -3.34
CA GLU A 95 -8.22 -5.72 -1.94
C GLU A 95 -7.50 -4.43 -1.52
N PHE A 96 -6.71 -3.82 -2.41
CA PHE A 96 -6.16 -2.49 -2.18
C PHE A 96 -7.25 -1.42 -2.08
N CYS A 97 -8.31 -1.51 -2.88
CA CYS A 97 -9.46 -0.60 -2.76
C CYS A 97 -10.17 -0.76 -1.42
N LYS A 98 -10.36 -1.99 -0.93
CA LYS A 98 -10.95 -2.24 0.40
C LYS A 98 -10.13 -1.60 1.51
N VAL A 99 -8.79 -1.72 1.47
CA VAL A 99 -7.91 -1.08 2.46
C VAL A 99 -8.03 0.44 2.39
N ALA A 100 -8.12 1.04 1.20
CA ALA A 100 -8.28 2.48 1.05
C ALA A 100 -9.62 2.98 1.63
N VAL A 101 -10.71 2.26 1.38
CA VAL A 101 -12.04 2.58 1.94
C VAL A 101 -12.04 2.39 3.46
N ALA A 102 -11.49 1.28 3.95
CA ALA A 102 -11.35 1.03 5.38
C ALA A 102 -10.51 2.12 6.06
N TYR A 103 -9.40 2.53 5.44
CA TYR A 103 -8.56 3.64 5.93
C TYR A 103 -9.37 4.92 6.07
N ALA A 104 -10.10 5.32 5.03
CA ALA A 104 -10.90 6.54 5.04
C ALA A 104 -11.97 6.53 6.14
N ILE A 105 -12.65 5.40 6.33
CA ILE A 105 -13.67 5.24 7.37
C ILE A 105 -13.03 5.26 8.76
N GLU A 106 -12.13 4.34 9.04
CA GLU A 106 -11.57 4.08 10.37
C GLU A 106 -10.75 5.25 10.91
N ILE A 107 -10.04 6.00 10.04
CA ILE A 107 -9.31 7.20 10.49
C ILE A 107 -10.24 8.39 10.77
N SER A 108 -11.43 8.40 10.17
CA SER A 108 -12.41 9.47 10.30
C SER A 108 -13.44 9.20 11.40
N GLU A 109 -13.49 7.98 11.93
CA GLU A 109 -14.37 7.67 13.05
C GLU A 109 -14.01 8.58 14.24
N PRO A 110 -14.99 9.33 14.79
CA PRO A 110 -14.74 10.14 15.96
C PRO A 110 -14.27 9.24 17.11
N SER A 111 -13.21 9.65 17.81
CA SER A 111 -12.79 8.92 19.01
C SER A 111 -13.99 8.80 19.94
N LYS A 112 -14.25 7.59 20.43
CA LYS A 112 -15.32 7.35 21.42
C LYS A 112 -15.05 7.98 22.79
N TYR A 113 -14.11 8.92 22.88
CA TYR A 113 -13.70 9.65 24.08
C TYR A 113 -13.25 11.05 23.70
#